data_AF-A0A8T4CS07-F1
#
_entry.id   AF-A0A8T4CS07-F1
#
_cell.length_a   1.000
_cell.length_b   1.000
_cell.length_c   1.000
_cell.angle_alpha   90.00
_cell.angle_beta   90.00
_cell.angle_gamma   90.00
#
_symmetry.space_group_name_H-M   'P 1'
#
loop_
_entity.id
_entity.type
_entity.pdbx_description
1 polymer ?
#
loop_
_entity_poly.entity_id
_entity_poly.type
_entity_poly.pdbx_seq_one_letter_code
_entity_poly.pdbx_strand_id
1 'polypeptide(L)'
;MPTPKKRGRPAINGRAMSAAERKRRSRALQVGRATRDHNQRLPKALSVEIDASLHQKLKRYCEAHGKTQIEALEQLIQTLPD
;
A
#
# COMPACT_ATOMS: atom_id res chain seq x y z
N MET A 1 33.38 -2.76 31.25
CA MET A 1 31.92 -2.56 31.42
C MET A 1 31.25 -2.68 30.06
N PRO A 2 30.30 -3.61 29.84
CA PRO A 2 29.59 -3.70 28.57
C PRO A 2 28.63 -2.52 28.42
N THR A 3 28.69 -1.81 27.29
CA THR A 3 27.76 -0.72 26.98
C THR A 3 26.44 -1.30 26.47
N PRO A 4 25.28 -0.84 26.97
CA PRO A 4 24.00 -1.33 26.50
C PRO A 4 23.80 -0.96 25.03
N LYS A 5 23.58 -1.98 24.18
CA LYS A 5 23.24 -1.79 22.76
C LYS A 5 21.96 -0.95 22.67
N LYS A 6 22.05 0.26 22.11
CA LYS A 6 20.87 1.08 21.77
C LYS A 6 19.95 0.26 20.85
N ARG A 7 18.83 -0.22 21.40
CA ARG A 7 17.78 -0.89 20.63
C ARG A 7 16.94 0.17 19.92
N GLY A 8 16.77 0.04 18.61
CA GLY A 8 15.90 0.90 17.80
C GLY A 8 16.65 1.80 16.81
N ARG A 9 15.93 2.29 15.80
CA ARG A 9 16.48 3.21 14.79
C ARG A 9 16.78 4.58 15.45
N PRO A 10 17.95 5.17 15.24
CA PRO A 10 18.30 6.46 15.83
C PRO A 10 17.30 7.56 15.44
N ALA A 11 17.05 8.47 16.39
CA ALA A 11 16.19 9.62 16.19
C ALA A 11 16.77 10.52 15.08
N ILE A 12 15.93 10.88 14.11
CA ILE A 12 16.29 11.90 13.11
C ILE A 12 16.21 13.26 13.82
N ASN A 13 17.32 14.00 13.85
CA ASN A 13 17.45 15.33 14.48
C ASN A 13 17.23 15.35 16.01
N GLY A 14 17.56 14.25 16.70
CA GLY A 14 17.54 14.21 18.17
C GLY A 14 16.14 14.14 18.82
N ARG A 15 15.05 14.21 18.04
CA ARG A 15 13.68 14.03 18.54
C ARG A 15 13.23 12.59 18.36
N ALA A 16 12.91 11.93 19.47
CA ALA A 16 12.29 10.61 19.44
C ALA A 16 10.91 10.71 18.79
N MET A 17 10.73 10.06 17.63
CA MET A 17 9.42 9.93 16.99
C MET A 17 8.66 8.75 17.59
N SER A 18 7.36 8.93 17.82
CA SER A 18 6.47 7.83 18.17
C SER A 18 6.41 6.78 17.05
N ALA A 19 5.95 5.57 17.36
CA ALA A 19 5.75 4.54 16.34
C ALA A 19 4.73 4.98 15.27
N ALA A 20 3.69 5.70 15.68
CA ALA A 20 2.66 6.24 14.80
C ALA A 20 3.23 7.29 13.83
N GLU A 21 4.03 8.23 14.33
CA GLU A 21 4.71 9.24 13.50
C GLU A 21 5.68 8.62 12.50
N ARG A 22 6.46 7.63 12.93
CA ARG A 22 7.35 6.87 12.03
C ARG A 22 6.57 6.20 10.91
N LYS A 23 5.45 5.56 11.23
CA LYS A 23 4.59 4.90 10.23
C LYS A 23 3.98 5.92 9.26
N ARG A 24 3.51 7.07 9.76
CA ARG A 24 2.98 8.17 8.94
C ARG A 24 4.03 8.72 7.97
N ARG A 25 5.25 8.98 8.46
CA ARG A 25 6.35 9.50 7.63
C ARG A 25 6.84 8.48 6.61
N SER A 26 6.90 7.19 6.97
CA SER A 26 7.22 6.10 6.03
C SER A 26 6.21 6.05 4.88
N ARG A 27 4.90 6.11 5.20
CA ARG A 27 3.83 6.15 4.20
C ARG A 27 3.95 7.37 3.29
N ALA A 28 4.22 8.57 3.84
CA ALA A 28 4.40 9.78 3.04
C ALA A 28 5.58 9.68 2.07
N LEU A 29 6.70 9.08 2.49
CA LEU A 29 7.85 8.83 1.62
C LEU A 29 7.54 7.81 0.51
N GLN A 30 6.79 6.76 0.82
CA GLN A 30 6.35 5.79 -0.19
C GLN A 30 5.45 6.45 -1.24
N VAL A 31 4.45 7.22 -0.81
CA VAL A 31 3.56 7.97 -1.71
C VAL A 31 4.36 8.94 -2.58
N GLY A 32 5.26 9.73 -1.98
CA GLY A 32 6.08 10.69 -2.73
C GLY A 32 7.01 10.06 -3.77
N ARG A 33 7.46 8.82 -3.55
CA ARG A 33 8.25 8.06 -4.53
C ARG A 33 7.38 7.55 -5.68
N ALA A 34 6.22 6.97 -5.39
CA ALA A 34 5.31 6.47 -6.40
C ALA A 34 4.65 7.57 -7.24
N THR A 35 4.48 8.78 -6.70
CA THR A 35 4.03 9.93 -7.50
C THR A 35 5.07 10.43 -8.49
N ARG A 36 6.36 10.11 -8.30
CA ARG A 36 7.46 10.47 -9.21
C ARG A 36 7.77 9.38 -10.24
N ASP A 37 7.38 8.15 -9.95
CA ASP A 37 7.59 6.98 -10.78
C ASP A 37 6.30 6.16 -10.77
N HIS A 38 5.48 6.36 -11.79
CA HIS A 38 4.15 5.75 -11.91
C HIS A 38 4.18 4.22 -12.01
N ASN A 39 5.36 3.62 -12.23
CA ASN A 39 5.55 2.17 -12.22
C ASN A 39 5.70 1.59 -10.81
N GLN A 40 5.86 2.42 -9.76
CA GLN A 40 6.02 1.93 -8.39
C GLN A 40 4.67 1.60 -7.74
N ARG A 41 4.55 0.34 -7.30
CA ARG A 41 3.39 -0.16 -6.55
C ARG A 41 3.32 0.45 -5.15
N LEU A 42 2.19 1.06 -4.80
CA LEU A 42 1.88 1.51 -3.45
C LEU A 42 1.08 0.45 -2.70
N PRO A 43 1.48 0.05 -1.47
CA PRO A 43 0.66 -0.79 -0.62
C PRO A 43 -0.48 0.05 -0.01
N LYS A 44 -1.48 0.38 -0.83
CA LYS A 44 -2.76 0.94 -0.37
C LYS A 44 -3.81 -0.14 -0.45
N ALA A 45 -4.55 -0.33 0.63
CA ALA A 45 -5.88 -0.93 0.50
C ALA A 45 -6.70 0.03 -0.38
N LEU A 46 -7.36 -0.49 -1.40
CA LEU A 46 -8.41 0.23 -2.11
C LEU A 46 -9.52 0.53 -1.09
N SER A 47 -9.39 1.66 -0.39
CA SER A 47 -10.39 2.19 0.53
C SER A 47 -11.44 2.91 -0.31
N VAL A 48 -12.13 2.16 -1.15
CA VAL A 48 -13.22 2.65 -1.98
C VAL A 48 -14.46 1.92 -1.52
N GLU A 49 -15.50 2.67 -1.21
CA GLU A 49 -16.82 2.09 -0.95
C GLU A 49 -17.36 1.56 -2.27
N ILE A 50 -17.69 0.27 -2.28
CA ILE A 50 -18.31 -0.39 -3.43
C ILE A 50 -19.60 -1.03 -2.98
N ASP A 51 -20.57 -1.09 -3.89
CA ASP A 51 -21.81 -1.82 -3.63
C ASP A 51 -21.51 -3.30 -3.34
N ALA A 52 -22.25 -3.88 -2.38
CA ALA A 52 -22.11 -5.27 -1.99
C ALA A 52 -22.34 -6.22 -3.17
N SER A 53 -23.25 -5.86 -4.08
CA SER A 53 -23.52 -6.64 -5.28
C SER A 53 -22.31 -6.67 -6.24
N LEU A 54 -21.64 -5.53 -6.39
CA LEU A 54 -20.42 -5.40 -7.18
C LEU A 54 -19.28 -6.24 -6.58
N HIS A 55 -19.10 -6.17 -5.26
CA HIS A 55 -18.10 -6.95 -4.55
C HIS A 55 -18.28 -8.46 -4.77
N GLN A 56 -19.51 -8.96 -4.64
CA GLN A 56 -19.80 -10.37 -4.88
C GLN A 56 -19.55 -10.80 -6.32
N LYS A 57 -19.94 -9.97 -7.30
CA LYS A 57 -19.69 -10.24 -8.73
C LYS A 57 -18.19 -10.31 -9.02
N LEU A 58 -17.41 -9.35 -8.52
CA LEU A 58 -15.96 -9.34 -8.68
C LEU A 58 -15.32 -10.57 -8.04
N LYS A 59 -15.74 -10.95 -6.83
CA LYS A 59 -15.24 -12.14 -6.15
C LYS A 59 -15.51 -13.42 -6.96
N ARG A 60 -16.74 -13.61 -7.47
CA ARG A 60 -17.08 -14.77 -8.33
C ARG A 60 -16.26 -14.80 -9.62
N TYR A 61 -16.05 -13.64 -10.24
CA TYR A 61 -15.19 -13.52 -11.41
C TYR A 61 -13.75 -13.95 -11.12
N CYS A 62 -13.18 -13.46 -10.01
CA CYS A 62 -11.84 -13.84 -9.55
C CYS A 62 -11.73 -15.36 -9.31
N GLU A 63 -12.71 -15.96 -8.65
CA GLU A 63 -12.76 -17.41 -8.40
C GLU A 63 -12.84 -18.22 -9.70
N ALA A 64 -13.69 -17.80 -10.65
CA ALA A 64 -13.87 -18.50 -11.93
C ALA A 64 -12.62 -18.45 -12.82
N HIS A 65 -11.85 -17.36 -12.75
CA HIS A 65 -10.64 -17.17 -13.56
C HIS A 65 -9.34 -17.48 -12.83
N GLY A 66 -9.40 -17.92 -11.56
CA GLY A 66 -8.22 -18.20 -10.74
C GLY A 66 -7.32 -16.99 -10.50
N LYS A 67 -7.89 -15.78 -10.50
CA LYS A 67 -7.16 -14.50 -10.39
C LYS A 67 -7.38 -13.86 -9.04
N THR A 68 -6.39 -13.10 -8.59
CA THR A 68 -6.57 -12.16 -7.48
C THR A 68 -7.40 -10.96 -7.93
N GLN A 69 -8.02 -10.25 -6.98
CA GLN A 69 -8.78 -9.03 -7.28
C GLN A 69 -7.92 -7.96 -7.95
N ILE A 70 -6.63 -7.88 -7.59
CA ILE A 70 -5.68 -6.92 -8.16
C ILE A 70 -5.43 -7.24 -9.64
N GLU A 71 -5.15 -8.50 -9.98
CA GLU A 71 -4.91 -8.92 -11.37
C GLU A 71 -6.14 -8.71 -12.25
N ALA A 72 -7.34 -8.97 -11.72
CA ALA A 72 -8.59 -8.72 -12.42
C ALA A 72 -8.77 -7.21 -12.71
N LEU A 73 -8.43 -6.34 -11.75
CA LEU A 73 -8.47 -4.89 -11.93
C LEU A 73 -7.40 -4.39 -12.91
N GLU A 74 -6.17 -4.89 -12.82
CA GLU A 74 -5.08 -4.55 -13.76
C GLU A 74 -5.47 -4.89 -15.20
N GLN A 75 -6.09 -6.05 -15.42
CA GLN A 75 -6.58 -6.44 -16.74
C GLN A 75 -7.71 -5.52 -17.24
N LEU A 76 -8.66 -5.16 -16.39
CA LEU A 76 -9.75 -4.23 -16.74
C LEU A 76 -9.22 -2.84 -17.11
N ILE A 77 -8.18 -2.37 -16.42
CA ILE A 77 -7.55 -1.09 -16.73
C ILE A 77 -6.87 -1.14 -18.11
N GLN A 78 -6.23 -2.25 -18.47
CA GLN A 78 -5.61 -2.42 -19.78
C GLN A 78 -6.60 -2.47 -20.95
N THR A 79 -7.86 -2.84 -20.69
CA THR A 79 -8.91 -2.93 -21.73
C THR A 79 -9.75 -1.67 -21.86
N LEU A 80 -9.61 -0.70 -20.96
CA LEU A 80 -10.29 0.59 -21.05
C LEU A 80 -9.50 1.54 -21.96
N PRO A 81 -10.16 2.25 -22.89
CA PRO A 81 -9.53 3.33 -23.64
C PRO A 81 -9.18 4.50 -22.70
N ASP A 82 -8.11 5.23 -23.05
CA ASP A 82 -7.64 6.44 -22.33
C ASP A 82 -8.70 7.56 -22.25
#